data_AF-A0A2P7N1M7-F1
#
_entry.id   AF-A0A2P7N1M7-F1
#
_cell.length_a   1.000
_cell.length_b   1.000
_cell.length_c   1.000
_cell.angle_alpha   90.00
_cell.angle_beta   90.00
_cell.angle_gamma   90.00
#
_symmetry.space_group_name_H-M   'P 1'
#
loop_
_entity.id
_entity.type
_entity.pdbx_description
1 polymer ?
#
loop_
_entity_poly.entity_id
_entity_poly.type
_entity_poly.pdbx_seq_one_letter_code
_entity_poly.pdbx_strand_id
1 'polypeptide(L)'
;MSSEPDPSANRAGSWGAAFLTTFTTVFLAELGDKTQLAALLLSAQSGRPVVVFVGASLALISSSLVGVLLGRWLAKVMPPQQLERLAGILMVALGLWLGRQAVLGLVPSPSDLPLS
;
A
#
# COMPACT_ATOMS: atom_id res chain seq x y z
N MET A 1 -29.51 -44.36 -3.17
CA MET A 1 -30.07 -43.19 -2.45
C MET A 1 -28.99 -42.70 -1.49
N SER A 2 -27.96 -42.03 -2.01
CA SER A 2 -26.84 -41.46 -1.23
C SER A 2 -26.93 -39.95 -1.37
N SER A 3 -27.43 -39.29 -0.34
CA SER A 3 -27.45 -37.83 -0.27
C SER A 3 -26.01 -37.33 -0.15
N GLU A 4 -25.41 -36.93 -1.28
CA GLU A 4 -24.17 -36.18 -1.27
C GLU A 4 -24.40 -34.86 -0.49
N PRO A 5 -23.51 -34.48 0.43
CA PRO A 5 -23.62 -33.21 1.13
C PRO A 5 -23.28 -32.06 0.17
N ASP A 6 -24.22 -31.14 0.00
CA ASP A 6 -24.10 -29.98 -0.87
C ASP A 6 -22.96 -29.04 -0.40
N PRO A 7 -21.89 -28.81 -1.20
CA PRO A 7 -20.74 -27.99 -0.82
C PRO A 7 -20.99 -26.46 -0.91
N SER A 8 -22.26 -26.05 -1.06
CA SER A 8 -22.66 -24.65 -1.20
C SER A 8 -23.11 -23.96 0.10
N ALA A 9 -23.08 -24.65 1.24
CA ALA A 9 -23.72 -24.18 2.48
C ALA A 9 -23.10 -22.95 3.18
N ASN A 10 -21.99 -22.35 2.72
CA ASN A 10 -21.48 -21.12 3.37
C ASN A 10 -20.48 -20.27 2.55
N ARG A 11 -20.76 -19.97 1.28
CA ARG A 11 -19.84 -19.17 0.43
C ARG A 11 -20.34 -17.80 0.00
N ALA A 12 -21.51 -17.38 0.45
CA ALA A 12 -22.05 -16.07 0.07
C ALA A 12 -22.76 -15.40 1.26
N GLY A 13 -22.30 -14.21 1.64
CA GLY A 13 -23.26 -13.16 2.01
C GLY A 13 -23.12 -12.45 3.34
N SER A 14 -22.10 -12.68 4.17
CA SER A 14 -21.85 -11.74 5.26
C SER A 14 -21.04 -10.57 4.72
N TRP A 15 -21.70 -9.49 4.33
CA TRP A 15 -21.05 -8.20 4.05
C TRP A 15 -20.10 -7.79 5.17
N GLY A 16 -20.40 -8.19 6.41
CA GLY A 16 -19.51 -8.03 7.56
C GLY A 16 -18.21 -8.85 7.45
N ALA A 17 -18.27 -10.07 6.94
CA ALA A 17 -17.07 -10.87 6.68
C ALA A 17 -16.18 -10.25 5.60
N ALA A 18 -16.77 -9.77 4.49
CA ALA A 18 -16.02 -9.10 3.43
C ALA A 18 -15.40 -7.77 3.92
N PHE A 19 -16.16 -6.97 4.68
CA PHE A 19 -15.65 -5.75 5.30
C PHE A 19 -14.50 -6.06 6.27
N LEU A 20 -14.68 -7.05 7.15
CA LEU A 20 -13.68 -7.36 8.17
C LEU A 20 -12.41 -7.95 7.57
N THR A 21 -12.50 -8.80 6.54
CA THR A 21 -11.33 -9.35 5.86
C THR A 21 -10.59 -8.26 5.10
N THR A 22 -11.27 -7.47 4.27
CA THR A 22 -10.63 -6.36 3.55
C THR A 22 -10.04 -5.33 4.51
N PHE A 23 -10.79 -4.92 5.54
CA PHE A 23 -10.29 -4.00 6.57
C PHE A 23 -9.05 -4.57 7.25
N THR A 24 -9.09 -5.81 7.74
CA THR A 24 -7.95 -6.40 8.47
C THR A 24 -6.73 -6.56 7.57
N THR A 25 -6.91 -7.04 6.34
CA THR A 25 -5.81 -7.19 5.37
C THR A 25 -5.19 -5.86 5.00
N VAL A 26 -6.00 -4.85 4.66
CA VAL A 26 -5.50 -3.52 4.29
C VAL A 26 -4.91 -2.82 5.52
N PHE A 27 -5.57 -2.91 6.67
CA PHE A 27 -5.08 -2.32 7.92
C PHE A 27 -3.71 -2.89 8.28
N LEU A 28 -3.51 -4.22 8.26
CA LEU A 28 -2.19 -4.82 8.51
C LEU A 28 -1.14 -4.43 7.47
N ALA A 29 -1.54 -4.31 6.19
CA ALA A 29 -0.62 -3.92 5.12
C ALA A 29 -0.17 -2.45 5.24
N GLU A 30 -1.05 -1.58 5.74
CA GLU A 30 -0.84 -0.13 5.84
C GLU A 30 -0.42 0.32 7.26
N LEU A 31 -0.45 -0.55 8.26
CA LEU A 31 -0.16 -0.20 9.66
C LEU A 31 1.30 0.23 9.81
N GLY A 32 1.50 1.49 10.19
CA GLY A 32 2.86 2.02 10.39
C GLY A 32 3.57 2.37 9.08
N ASP A 33 2.83 2.58 7.98
CA ASP A 33 3.43 3.17 6.79
C ASP A 33 4.10 4.52 7.12
N LYS A 34 5.15 4.85 6.36
CA LYS A 34 5.94 6.08 6.53
C LYS A 34 5.05 7.32 6.50
N THR A 35 3.95 7.28 5.75
CA THR A 35 2.99 8.38 5.67
C THR A 35 2.24 8.60 7.00
N GLN A 36 1.93 7.53 7.74
CA GLN A 36 1.30 7.61 9.07
C GLN A 36 2.26 8.16 10.11
N LEU A 37 3.52 7.71 10.11
CA LEU A 37 4.56 8.25 11.00
C LEU A 37 4.85 9.73 10.71
N ALA A 38 4.91 10.11 9.43
CA ALA A 38 5.10 11.50 9.04
C ALA A 38 3.94 12.39 9.51
N ALA A 39 2.69 11.95 9.36
CA ALA A 39 1.52 12.68 9.85
C ALA A 39 1.52 12.79 11.38
N LEU A 40 1.86 11.71 12.09
CA LEU A 40 1.95 11.71 13.55
C LEU A 40 3.03 12.66 14.07
N LEU A 41 4.23 12.61 13.48
CA LEU A 41 5.36 13.49 13.84
C LEU A 41 5.05 14.95 13.53
N LEU A 42 4.44 15.23 12.37
CA LEU A 42 4.04 16.59 12.00
C LEU A 42 2.95 17.12 12.94
N SER A 43 2.00 16.28 13.34
CA SER A 43 0.98 16.61 14.35
C SER A 43 1.61 16.90 15.71
N ALA A 44 2.58 16.09 16.12
CA ALA A 44 3.31 16.27 17.38
C ALA A 44 4.16 17.55 17.40
N GLN A 45 4.83 17.89 16.29
CA GLN A 45 5.66 19.10 16.20
C GLN A 45 4.84 20.38 16.08
N SER A 46 3.74 20.36 15.32
CA SER A 46 2.95 21.57 15.05
C SER A 46 2.03 21.95 16.20
N GLY A 47 1.71 21.03 17.12
CA GLY A 47 0.73 21.23 18.19
C GLY A 47 -0.70 21.49 17.68
N ARG A 48 -0.95 21.30 16.37
CA ARG A 48 -2.21 21.65 15.68
C ARG A 48 -2.73 20.43 14.89
N PRO A 49 -3.24 19.40 15.59
CA PRO A 49 -3.61 18.12 14.98
C PRO A 49 -4.66 18.26 13.86
N VAL A 50 -5.61 19.19 14.02
CA VAL A 50 -6.67 19.42 13.02
C VAL A 50 -6.09 19.94 11.69
N VAL A 51 -5.09 20.81 11.73
CA VAL A 51 -4.48 21.38 10.52
C VAL A 51 -3.69 20.31 9.78
N VAL A 52 -2.96 19.46 10.51
CA VAL A 52 -2.22 18.34 9.94
C VAL A 52 -3.16 17.31 9.33
N PHE A 53 -4.27 17.00 10.01
CA PHE A 53 -5.29 16.10 9.49
C PHE A 53 -5.88 16.61 8.16
N VAL A 54 -6.26 17.89 8.11
CA VAL A 54 -6.81 18.50 6.89
C VAL A 54 -5.76 18.54 5.78
N GLY A 55 -4.52 18.92 6.09
CA GLY A 55 -3.42 18.94 5.12
C GLY A 55 -3.10 17.57 4.55
N ALA A 56 -2.97 16.55 5.39
CA ALA A 56 -2.74 15.17 4.98
C ALA A 56 -3.93 14.61 4.17
N SER A 57 -5.16 14.92 4.57
CA SER A 57 -6.37 14.52 3.85
C SER A 57 -6.42 15.16 2.46
N LEU A 58 -6.12 16.46 2.34
CA LEU A 58 -6.07 17.15 1.06
C LEU A 58 -4.95 16.62 0.16
N ALA A 59 -3.78 16.32 0.73
CA ALA A 59 -2.68 15.70 0.01
C ALA A 59 -3.08 14.32 -0.54
N LEU A 60 -3.74 13.50 0.27
CA LEU A 60 -4.23 12.18 -0.14
C LEU A 60 -5.27 12.30 -1.25
N ILE A 61 -6.29 13.14 -1.09
CA ILE A 61 -7.33 13.36 -2.10
C ILE A 61 -6.72 13.84 -3.42
N SER A 62 -5.78 14.78 -3.35
CA SER A 62 -5.10 15.32 -4.54
C SER A 62 -4.27 14.24 -5.23
N SER A 63 -3.50 13.46 -4.46
CA SER A 63 -2.70 12.36 -4.98
C SER A 63 -3.58 11.29 -5.64
N SER A 64 -4.65 10.87 -4.97
CA SER A 64 -5.62 9.91 -5.52
C SER A 64 -6.30 10.45 -6.77
N LEU A 65 -6.67 11.73 -6.81
CA LEU A 65 -7.27 12.35 -7.99
C LEU A 65 -6.32 12.30 -9.19
N VAL A 66 -5.05 12.70 -9.00
CA VAL A 66 -4.03 12.60 -10.04
C VAL A 66 -3.84 11.15 -10.50
N GLY A 67 -3.75 10.21 -9.56
CA GLY A 67 -3.62 8.78 -9.86
C GLY A 67 -4.80 8.22 -10.66
N VAL A 68 -6.03 8.58 -10.30
CA VAL A 68 -7.24 8.17 -11.02
C VAL A 68 -7.29 8.81 -12.42
N LEU A 69 -6.94 10.09 -12.56
CA LEU A 69 -6.92 10.74 -13.87
C LEU A 69 -5.89 10.09 -14.80
N LEU A 70 -4.67 9.87 -14.32
CA LEU A 70 -3.62 9.18 -15.07
C LEU A 70 -4.04 7.75 -15.40
N GLY A 71 -4.55 7.00 -14.42
CA GLY A 71 -5.00 5.62 -14.62
C GLY A 71 -6.13 5.52 -15.65
N ARG A 72 -7.10 6.44 -15.61
CA ARG A 72 -8.19 6.52 -16.60
C ARG A 72 -7.69 6.90 -17.97
N TRP A 73 -6.70 7.79 -18.08
CA TRP A 73 -6.08 8.13 -19.36
C TRP A 73 -5.33 6.93 -19.93
N LEU A 74 -4.51 6.27 -19.11
CA LEU A 74 -3.72 5.11 -19.51
C LEU A 74 -4.60 3.92 -19.93
N ALA A 75 -5.71 3.69 -19.24
CA ALA A 75 -6.70 2.66 -19.57
C ALA A 75 -7.45 2.92 -20.90
N LYS A 76 -7.47 4.15 -21.41
CA LYS A 76 -8.02 4.46 -22.74
C LYS A 76 -7.03 4.18 -23.86
N VAL A 77 -5.74 4.30 -23.57
CA VAL A 77 -4.65 4.17 -24.56
C VAL A 77 -4.14 2.73 -24.63
N MET A 78 -4.19 1.99 -23.53
CA MET A 78 -3.62 0.64 -23.41
C MET A 78 -4.68 -0.43 -23.09
N PRO A 79 -4.58 -1.63 -23.68
CA PRO A 79 -5.36 -2.80 -23.27
C PRO A 79 -5.14 -3.15 -21.79
N PRO A 80 -6.18 -3.60 -21.08
CA PRO A 80 -6.11 -3.89 -19.64
C PRO A 80 -5.05 -4.95 -19.30
N GLN A 81 -4.81 -5.93 -20.18
CA GLN A 81 -3.80 -6.96 -19.97
C GLN A 81 -2.36 -6.41 -19.98
N GLN A 82 -2.09 -5.35 -20.74
CA GLN A 82 -0.79 -4.70 -20.75
C GLN A 82 -0.58 -3.88 -19.48
N LEU A 83 -1.64 -3.21 -19.01
CA LEU A 83 -1.61 -2.42 -17.78
C LEU A 83 -1.34 -3.30 -16.55
N GLU A 84 -1.98 -4.47 -16.49
CA GLU A 84 -1.79 -5.43 -15.40
C GLU A 84 -0.38 -6.05 -15.41
N ARG A 85 0.15 -6.41 -16.59
CA ARG A 85 1.55 -6.86 -16.71
C ARG A 85 2.53 -5.76 -16.31
N LEU A 86 2.30 -4.53 -16.74
CA LEU A 86 3.16 -3.40 -16.40
C LEU A 86 3.17 -3.15 -14.89
N ALA A 87 2.01 -3.16 -14.25
CA ALA A 87 1.89 -3.02 -12.79
C ALA A 87 2.64 -4.15 -12.06
N GLY A 88 2.49 -5.39 -12.51
CA GLY A 88 3.22 -6.54 -11.95
C GLY A 88 4.73 -6.42 -12.10
N ILE A 89 5.22 -6.05 -13.29
CA ILE A 89 6.65 -5.85 -13.56
C ILE A 89 7.21 -4.73 -12.68
N LEU A 90 6.51 -3.59 -12.62
CA LEU A 90 6.90 -2.46 -11.78
C LEU A 90 6.96 -2.87 -10.30
N MET A 91 5.99 -3.65 -9.83
CA MET A 91 5.95 -4.09 -8.44
C MET A 91 7.12 -5.03 -8.11
N VAL A 92 7.43 -5.99 -8.99
CA VAL A 92 8.61 -6.87 -8.81
C VAL A 92 9.91 -6.06 -8.87
N ALA A 93 10.03 -5.14 -9.81
CA ALA A 93 11.21 -4.29 -9.95
C ALA A 93 11.44 -3.41 -8.71
N LEU A 94 10.38 -2.76 -8.21
CA LEU A 94 10.43 -1.97 -6.98
C LEU A 94 10.77 -2.83 -5.77
N GLY A 95 10.19 -4.03 -5.65
CA GLY A 95 10.49 -4.97 -4.57
C GLY A 95 11.96 -5.41 -4.57
N LEU A 96 12.51 -5.76 -5.74
CA LEU A 96 13.92 -6.11 -5.89
C LEU A 96 14.84 -4.92 -5.57
N TRP A 97 14.47 -3.72 -6.02
CA TRP A 97 15.22 -2.50 -5.74
C TRP A 97 15.24 -2.16 -4.24
N LEU A 98 14.09 -2.19 -3.58
CA LEU A 98 13.98 -1.99 -2.13
C LEU A 98 14.75 -3.06 -1.36
N GLY A 99 14.63 -4.33 -1.77
CA GLY A 99 15.37 -5.43 -1.18
C GLY A 99 16.88 -5.24 -1.30
N ARG A 100 17.36 -4.81 -2.48
CA ARG A 100 18.78 -4.48 -2.68
C ARG A 100 19.22 -3.33 -1.77
N GLN A 101 18.42 -2.28 -1.64
CA GLN A 101 18.73 -1.16 -0.73
C GLN A 101 18.80 -1.62 0.72
N ALA A 102 17.87 -2.47 1.16
CA ALA A 102 17.88 -3.03 2.50
C ALA A 102 19.15 -3.87 2.74
N VAL A 103 19.53 -4.73 1.80
CA VAL A 103 20.74 -5.56 1.91
C VAL A 103 22.01 -4.70 1.93
N LEU A 104 22.14 -3.71 1.05
CA LEU A 104 23.30 -2.82 1.01
C LEU A 104 23.39 -1.92 2.25
N GLY A 105 22.25 -1.50 2.81
CA GLY A 105 22.21 -0.74 4.06
C GLY A 105 22.56 -1.56 5.30
N LEU A 106 22.53 -2.89 5.20
CA LEU A 106 22.94 -3.80 6.27
C LEU A 106 24.44 -4.15 6.22
N VAL A 107 25.11 -3.90 5.09
CA VAL A 107 26.56 -4.05 4.97
C VAL A 107 27.21 -2.76 5.48
N PRO A 108 27.93 -2.79 6.62
CA PRO A 108 28.60 -1.60 7.15
C PRO A 108 29.59 -1.03 6.13
N SER A 109 29.64 0.29 6.01
CA SER A 109 30.57 0.93 5.08
C SER A 109 31.99 0.92 5.67
N PRO A 110 33.05 0.73 4.87
CA PRO A 110 34.44 0.74 5.37
C PRO A 110 34.87 2.08 6.01
N SER A 111 34.05 3.13 5.95
CA SER A 111 34.20 4.40 6.66
C SER A 111 33.71 4.39 8.12
N ASP A 112 32.96 3.36 8.52
CA ASP A 112 32.49 3.17 9.91
C ASP A 112 33.57 2.52 10.81
N LEU A 113 34.72 2.20 10.22
CA LEU A 113 35.88 1.71 10.94
C LEU A 113 36.65 2.90 11.54
N PRO A 114 36.88 2.93 12.86
CA PRO A 114 37.80 3.90 13.44
C PRO A 114 39.21 3.59 12.89
N LEU A 115 39.66 4.39 11.93
CA LEU A 115 41.07 4.39 11.49
C LEU A 115 41.90 5.03 12.60
N SER A 116 42.38 4.20 13.53
CA SER A 116 43.53 4.49 14.41
C SER A 116 44.80 3.89 13.83
#